data_AF-A0ABD4A4Q5-F1
#
_entry.id   AF-A0ABD4A4Q5-F1
#
_cell.length_a   1.000
_cell.length_b   1.000
_cell.length_c   1.000
_cell.angle_alpha   90.00
_cell.angle_beta   90.00
_cell.angle_gamma   90.00
#
_symmetry.space_group_name_H-M   'P 1'
#
loop_
_entity.id
_entity.type
_entity.pdbx_description
1 polymer ?
#
loop_
_entity_poly.entity_id
_entity_poly.type
_entity_poly.pdbx_seq_one_letter_code
_entity_poly.pdbx_strand_id
1 'polypeptide(L)'
;MQLNQQFLEIAEKYKQDNEKFEVYSYVFKYVETDEEFYYYILYKKYQQGKGNMVLSSKRGLIDKQEAVKIAYFFLTHNGTAKAANHVINKNRKRSKEYVEELIELLLKNRHLLKPLQSSIDIVIDILTLQAKNTERINQIYQDLLELDQRIHTGTKVLTEKLWQKGRNLIKDYDALVYSEVKEVINNIPEAEKIMSYLNERSHFSFIDGFKARKILRKMERLYGAEAKQDLQNSLEGFEKDFQGNFFTKTRGELSTDEYVQFIHQMAEYEYKKNLLEICRNP
;
A
#
# COMPACT_ATOMS: atom_id res chain seq x y z
N MET A 1 8.38 27.19 -0.77
CA MET A 1 7.48 28.24 -1.27
C MET A 1 7.40 29.30 -0.19
N GLN A 2 7.47 30.60 -0.50
CA GLN A 2 7.49 31.66 0.52
C GLN A 2 6.07 32.19 0.74
N LEU A 3 5.65 32.27 2.01
CA LEU A 3 4.45 32.99 2.41
C LEU A 3 4.70 34.49 2.30
N ASN A 4 3.65 35.27 2.03
CA ASN A 4 3.73 36.72 2.19
C ASN A 4 3.85 37.08 3.69
N GLN A 5 4.26 38.32 3.96
CA GLN A 5 4.53 38.80 5.33
C GLN A 5 3.29 38.65 6.25
N GLN A 6 2.10 38.99 5.75
CA GLN A 6 0.86 38.87 6.51
C GLN A 6 0.57 37.42 6.94
N PHE A 7 0.80 36.44 6.07
CA PHE A 7 0.57 35.03 6.39
C PHE A 7 1.65 34.46 7.31
N LEU A 8 2.88 34.97 7.23
CA LEU A 8 3.94 34.65 8.20
C LEU A 8 3.56 35.13 9.61
N GLU A 9 3.03 36.33 9.73
CA GLU A 9 2.56 36.88 11.02
C GLU A 9 1.42 36.05 11.62
N ILE A 10 0.48 35.59 10.78
CA ILE A 10 -0.57 34.66 11.21
C ILE A 10 0.05 33.33 11.69
N ALA A 11 0.95 32.73 10.90
CA ALA A 11 1.57 31.46 11.25
C ALA A 11 2.35 31.55 12.57
N GLU A 12 3.08 32.64 12.79
CA GLU A 12 3.83 32.91 14.02
C GLU A 12 2.91 33.12 15.23
N LYS A 13 1.80 33.83 15.07
CA LYS A 13 0.83 34.07 16.17
C LYS A 13 0.31 32.78 16.81
N TYR A 14 0.13 31.72 16.03
CA TYR A 14 -0.40 30.43 16.50
C TYR A 14 0.70 29.41 16.81
N LYS A 15 1.98 29.80 16.74
CA LYS A 15 3.11 28.98 17.16
C LYS A 15 3.15 28.92 18.69
N GLN A 16 3.32 27.74 19.27
CA GLN A 16 3.51 27.59 20.72
C GLN A 16 5.00 27.58 21.07
N ASP A 17 5.30 27.74 22.37
CA ASP A 17 6.67 27.86 22.86
C ASP A 17 7.58 26.70 22.41
N ASN A 18 8.75 27.06 21.90
CA ASN A 18 9.78 26.14 21.38
C ASN A 18 9.37 25.34 20.14
N GLU A 19 8.33 25.77 19.42
CA GLU A 19 7.99 25.20 18.11
C GLU A 19 8.67 25.96 16.96
N LYS A 20 8.85 25.24 15.85
CA LYS A 20 9.12 25.81 14.53
C LYS A 20 7.94 25.47 13.62
N PHE A 21 7.65 26.30 12.64
CA PHE A 21 6.68 25.96 11.60
C PHE A 21 7.39 25.67 10.28
N GLU A 22 6.78 24.80 9.48
CA GLU A 22 7.19 24.48 8.13
C GLU A 22 6.01 24.69 7.18
N VAL A 23 6.24 25.37 6.08
CA VAL A 23 5.27 25.55 5.01
C VAL A 23 5.55 24.49 3.95
N TYR A 24 4.53 23.72 3.59
CA TYR A 24 4.69 22.69 2.56
C TYR A 24 5.09 23.30 1.21
N SER A 25 5.82 22.53 0.41
CA SER A 25 6.40 22.99 -0.86
C SER A 25 5.38 23.20 -1.98
N TYR A 26 4.14 22.74 -1.78
CA TYR A 26 3.02 22.83 -2.71
C TYR A 26 1.76 23.36 -2.00
N VAL A 27 0.78 23.79 -2.79
CA VAL A 27 -0.54 24.25 -2.32
C VAL A 27 -1.63 23.27 -2.68
N PHE A 28 -2.78 23.37 -2.03
CA PHE A 28 -4.00 22.69 -2.46
C PHE A 28 -4.91 23.65 -3.22
N LYS A 29 -5.59 23.15 -4.25
CA LYS A 29 -6.54 23.90 -5.06
C LYS A 29 -7.73 23.04 -5.44
N TYR A 30 -8.94 23.57 -5.23
CA TYR A 30 -10.15 22.97 -5.78
C TYR A 30 -10.18 23.21 -7.29
N VAL A 31 -10.47 22.17 -8.08
CA VAL A 31 -10.48 22.27 -9.55
C VAL A 31 -11.57 23.25 -10.04
N GLU A 32 -12.64 23.36 -9.26
CA GLU A 32 -13.83 24.16 -9.57
C GLU A 32 -13.62 25.67 -9.37
N THR A 33 -12.59 26.07 -8.63
CA THR A 33 -12.30 27.48 -8.33
C THR A 33 -10.83 27.77 -8.65
N ASP A 34 -10.56 28.41 -9.80
CA ASP A 34 -9.17 28.77 -10.15
C ASP A 34 -8.57 29.83 -9.21
N GLU A 35 -9.46 30.54 -8.51
CA GLU A 35 -9.17 31.80 -7.85
C GLU A 35 -8.53 31.70 -6.46
N GLU A 36 -8.64 30.56 -5.78
CA GLU A 36 -8.19 30.42 -4.40
C GLU A 36 -7.38 29.13 -4.23
N PHE A 37 -6.30 29.23 -3.46
CA PHE A 37 -5.45 28.10 -3.13
C PHE A 37 -5.03 28.16 -1.67
N TYR A 38 -4.65 27.01 -1.13
CA TYR A 38 -4.50 26.82 0.30
C TYR A 38 -3.09 26.36 0.64
N TYR A 39 -2.49 27.04 1.62
CA TYR A 39 -1.21 26.68 2.20
C TYR A 39 -1.43 25.75 3.39
N TYR A 40 -0.60 24.73 3.51
CA TYR A 40 -0.55 23.89 4.69
C TYR A 40 0.71 24.17 5.51
N ILE A 41 0.50 24.50 6.78
CA ILE A 41 1.54 24.83 7.75
C ILE A 41 1.58 23.74 8.80
N LEU A 42 2.76 23.19 9.04
CA LEU A 42 3.01 22.17 10.04
C LEU A 42 3.87 22.74 11.17
N TYR A 43 3.36 22.68 12.39
CA TYR A 43 4.09 23.04 13.60
C TYR A 43 4.84 21.82 14.14
N LYS A 44 6.13 21.99 14.45
CA LYS A 44 7.03 20.94 14.92
C LYS A 44 7.73 21.34 16.21
N LYS A 45 7.87 20.37 17.13
CA LYS A 45 8.75 20.44 18.31
C LYS A 45 9.67 19.23 18.30
N TYR A 46 10.98 19.46 18.30
CA TYR A 46 12.00 18.38 18.18
C TYR A 46 11.71 17.38 17.04
N GLN A 47 11.39 17.89 15.84
CA GLN A 47 10.98 17.12 14.65
C GLN A 47 9.63 16.39 14.71
N GLN A 48 8.94 16.40 15.85
CA GLN A 48 7.59 15.83 15.97
C GLN A 48 6.53 16.87 15.59
N GLY A 49 5.57 16.48 14.75
CA GLY A 49 4.40 17.31 14.46
C GLY A 49 3.54 17.52 15.71
N LYS A 50 3.21 18.78 16.01
CA LYS A 50 2.41 19.18 17.18
C LYS A 50 1.10 19.87 16.82
N GLY A 51 0.96 20.33 15.58
CA GLY A 51 -0.25 20.97 15.11
C GLY A 51 -0.15 21.31 13.64
N ASN A 52 -1.29 21.67 13.06
CA ASN A 52 -1.33 22.21 11.71
C ASN A 52 -2.21 23.44 11.61
N MET A 53 -2.04 24.16 10.52
CA MET A 53 -2.91 25.25 10.12
C MET A 53 -3.04 25.26 8.60
N VAL A 54 -4.21 25.66 8.13
CA VAL A 54 -4.46 25.94 6.72
C VAL A 54 -4.72 27.43 6.54
N LEU A 55 -4.06 28.05 5.57
CA LEU A 55 -4.31 29.43 5.18
C LEU A 55 -4.81 29.49 3.74
N SER A 56 -5.82 30.31 3.52
CA SER A 56 -6.30 30.69 2.20
C SER A 56 -5.44 31.80 1.60
N SER A 57 -5.14 31.71 0.30
CA SER A 57 -4.44 32.77 -0.44
C SER A 57 -5.20 34.09 -0.54
N LYS A 58 -6.53 34.07 -0.33
CA LYS A 58 -7.41 35.25 -0.39
C LYS A 58 -7.90 35.68 0.99
N ARG A 59 -8.40 34.73 1.78
CA ARG A 59 -9.07 34.97 3.06
C ARG A 59 -8.12 34.99 4.26
N GLY A 60 -6.91 34.45 4.10
CA GLY A 60 -5.99 34.24 5.23
C GLY A 60 -6.49 33.10 6.12
N LEU A 61 -7.00 33.43 7.31
CA LEU A 61 -7.58 32.43 8.22
C LEU A 61 -8.95 31.98 7.73
N ILE A 62 -9.14 30.66 7.70
CA ILE A 62 -10.42 30.00 7.42
C ILE A 62 -10.88 29.24 8.66
N ASP A 63 -12.16 28.87 8.71
CA ASP A 63 -12.72 28.13 9.84
C ASP A 63 -12.09 26.74 9.98
N LYS A 64 -12.12 26.22 11.20
CA LYS A 64 -11.54 24.92 11.53
C LYS A 64 -12.09 23.75 10.72
N GLN A 65 -13.39 23.73 10.40
CA GLN A 65 -13.97 22.60 9.68
C GLN A 65 -13.49 22.57 8.22
N GLU A 66 -13.43 23.72 7.58
CA GLU A 66 -12.86 23.87 6.24
C GLU A 66 -11.35 23.53 6.24
N ALA A 67 -10.61 24.06 7.21
CA ALA A 67 -9.19 23.77 7.37
C ALA A 67 -8.90 22.27 7.54
N VAL A 68 -9.70 21.55 8.33
CA VAL A 68 -9.56 20.10 8.50
C VAL A 68 -9.80 19.35 7.18
N LYS A 69 -10.79 19.74 6.39
CA LYS A 69 -11.04 19.13 5.07
C LYS A 69 -9.86 19.34 4.13
N ILE A 70 -9.26 20.53 4.12
CA ILE A 70 -8.11 20.81 3.27
C ILE A 70 -6.85 20.10 3.76
N ALA A 71 -6.59 20.15 5.07
CA ALA A 71 -5.49 19.44 5.72
C ALA A 71 -5.52 17.92 5.44
N TYR A 72 -6.71 17.34 5.34
CA TYR A 72 -6.90 15.94 4.98
C TYR A 72 -6.29 15.61 3.61
N PHE A 73 -6.46 16.46 2.59
CA PHE A 73 -5.86 16.24 1.27
C PHE A 73 -4.33 16.20 1.33
N PHE A 74 -3.72 17.16 2.04
CA PHE A 74 -2.25 17.18 2.23
C PHE A 74 -1.78 15.92 2.96
N LEU A 75 -2.33 15.64 4.14
CA LEU A 75 -1.86 14.53 4.98
C LEU A 75 -1.99 13.19 4.29
N THR A 76 -3.12 12.94 3.62
CA THR A 76 -3.33 11.66 2.94
C THR A 76 -2.49 11.54 1.67
N HIS A 77 -2.24 12.62 0.92
CA HIS A 77 -1.27 12.58 -0.18
C HIS A 77 0.14 12.23 0.32
N ASN A 78 0.61 12.89 1.38
CA ASN A 78 1.92 12.59 1.98
C ASN A 78 1.98 11.16 2.54
N GLY A 79 0.89 10.69 3.14
CA GLY A 79 0.74 9.30 3.59
C GLY A 79 0.87 8.31 2.43
N THR A 80 0.21 8.58 1.31
CA THR A 80 0.32 7.81 0.06
C THR A 80 1.76 7.78 -0.47
N ALA A 81 2.45 8.93 -0.54
CA ALA A 81 3.84 8.99 -0.97
C ALA A 81 4.78 8.21 -0.04
N LYS A 82 4.55 8.28 1.27
CA LYS A 82 5.28 7.49 2.28
C LYS A 82 5.03 5.99 2.12
N ALA A 83 3.78 5.58 1.92
CA ALA A 83 3.42 4.18 1.69
C ALA A 83 4.09 3.64 0.41
N ALA A 84 4.13 4.44 -0.66
CA ALA A 84 4.83 4.09 -1.89
C ALA A 84 6.31 3.78 -1.64
N ASN A 85 7.01 4.65 -0.92
CA ASN A 85 8.45 4.54 -0.68
C ASN A 85 8.86 3.41 0.29
N HIS A 86 7.97 2.99 1.19
CA HIS A 86 8.26 1.94 2.17
C HIS A 86 7.58 0.60 1.83
N VAL A 87 6.26 0.57 1.84
CA VAL A 87 5.47 -0.67 1.77
C VAL A 87 5.45 -1.19 0.34
N ILE A 88 5.05 -0.35 -0.61
CA ILE A 88 4.94 -0.73 -2.03
C ILE A 88 6.33 -1.01 -2.61
N ASN A 89 7.32 -0.17 -2.31
CA ASN A 89 8.72 -0.38 -2.71
C ASN A 89 9.33 -1.68 -2.17
N LYS A 90 8.88 -2.18 -1.01
CA LYS A 90 9.29 -3.51 -0.52
C LYS A 90 8.62 -4.61 -1.34
N ASN A 91 7.30 -4.55 -1.52
CA ASN A 91 6.54 -5.60 -2.19
C ASN A 91 6.81 -5.68 -3.70
N ARG A 92 7.22 -4.58 -4.34
CA ARG A 92 7.60 -4.57 -5.75
C ARG A 92 8.93 -5.30 -6.02
N LYS A 93 9.76 -5.49 -4.99
CA LYS A 93 11.05 -6.22 -5.08
C LYS A 93 10.88 -7.74 -5.00
N ARG A 94 9.65 -8.24 -4.88
CA ARG A 94 9.35 -9.67 -5.03
C ARG A 94 9.84 -10.11 -6.41
N SER A 95 10.61 -11.19 -6.47
CA SER A 95 11.28 -11.60 -7.71
C SER A 95 10.26 -12.28 -8.65
N LYS A 96 9.75 -11.51 -9.61
CA LYS A 96 8.96 -12.02 -10.75
C LYS A 96 9.70 -13.14 -11.47
N GLU A 97 11.00 -12.93 -11.75
CA GLU A 97 11.87 -13.92 -12.37
C GLU A 97 11.90 -15.26 -11.62
N TYR A 98 11.91 -15.22 -10.28
CA TYR A 98 11.91 -16.45 -9.48
C TYR A 98 10.63 -17.27 -9.66
N VAL A 99 9.48 -16.57 -9.71
CA VAL A 99 8.14 -17.14 -9.93
C VAL A 99 8.03 -17.69 -11.36
N GLU A 100 8.46 -16.92 -12.36
CA GLU A 100 8.46 -17.33 -13.76
C GLU A 100 9.35 -18.56 -14.01
N GLU A 101 10.55 -18.61 -13.41
CA GLU A 101 11.41 -19.80 -13.50
C GLU A 101 10.73 -21.04 -12.88
N LEU A 102 9.96 -20.87 -11.80
CA LEU A 102 9.22 -21.99 -11.21
C LEU A 102 8.08 -22.46 -12.14
N ILE A 103 7.33 -21.54 -12.74
CA ILE A 103 6.30 -21.87 -13.75
C ILE A 103 6.93 -22.66 -14.90
N GLU A 104 8.05 -22.18 -15.46
CA GLU A 104 8.75 -22.89 -16.53
C GLU A 104 9.20 -24.29 -16.11
N LEU A 105 9.72 -24.44 -14.90
CA LEU A 105 10.16 -25.73 -14.39
C LEU A 105 8.99 -26.70 -14.20
N LEU A 106 7.85 -26.23 -13.68
CA LEU A 106 6.65 -27.04 -13.54
C LEU A 106 6.13 -27.50 -14.91
N LEU A 107 6.07 -26.60 -15.90
CA LEU A 107 5.64 -26.91 -17.26
C LEU A 107 6.58 -27.90 -17.97
N LYS A 108 7.88 -27.63 -17.98
CA LYS A 108 8.90 -28.49 -18.63
C LYS A 108 8.95 -29.89 -18.02
N ASN A 109 8.62 -30.01 -16.73
CA ASN A 109 8.69 -31.27 -15.98
C ASN A 109 7.30 -31.86 -15.65
N ARG A 110 6.22 -31.40 -16.29
CA ARG A 110 4.86 -31.92 -16.08
C ARG A 110 4.77 -33.44 -16.17
N HIS A 111 5.55 -34.04 -17.07
CA HIS A 111 5.62 -35.49 -17.26
C HIS A 111 6.14 -36.26 -16.03
N LEU A 112 6.96 -35.64 -15.17
CA LEU A 112 7.45 -36.22 -13.93
C LEU A 112 6.39 -36.22 -12.82
N LEU A 113 5.33 -35.42 -12.99
CA LEU A 113 4.30 -35.15 -11.99
C LEU A 113 2.90 -35.53 -12.50
N LYS A 114 2.82 -36.55 -13.38
CA LYS A 114 1.56 -37.00 -14.01
C LYS A 114 0.39 -37.21 -13.04
N PRO A 115 0.56 -37.76 -11.82
CA PRO A 115 -0.56 -37.92 -10.90
C PRO A 115 -1.17 -36.61 -10.38
N LEU A 116 -0.45 -35.49 -10.53
CA LEU A 116 -0.78 -34.20 -9.90
C LEU A 116 -1.08 -33.09 -10.91
N GLN A 117 -1.51 -33.41 -12.15
CA GLN A 117 -1.71 -32.37 -13.17
C GLN A 117 -2.69 -31.28 -12.75
N SER A 118 -3.80 -31.64 -12.08
CA SER A 118 -4.77 -30.65 -11.58
C SER A 118 -4.14 -29.71 -10.54
N SER A 119 -3.36 -30.24 -9.60
CA SER A 119 -2.67 -29.43 -8.59
C SER A 119 -1.62 -28.52 -9.23
N ILE A 120 -0.93 -28.99 -10.27
CA ILE A 120 0.05 -28.21 -11.02
C ILE A 120 -0.62 -27.04 -11.73
N ASP A 121 -1.77 -27.26 -12.36
CA ASP A 121 -2.50 -26.19 -13.04
C ASP A 121 -2.92 -25.10 -12.07
N ILE A 122 -3.50 -25.48 -10.93
CA ILE A 122 -3.88 -24.53 -9.87
C ILE A 122 -2.65 -23.75 -9.37
N VAL A 123 -1.53 -24.42 -9.10
CA VAL A 123 -0.32 -23.74 -8.64
C VAL A 123 0.26 -22.82 -9.72
N ILE A 124 0.25 -23.22 -10.99
CA ILE A 124 0.70 -22.37 -12.10
C ILE A 124 -0.18 -21.13 -12.23
N ASP A 125 -1.51 -21.27 -12.09
CA ASP A 125 -2.44 -20.15 -12.16
C ASP A 125 -2.16 -19.13 -11.04
N ILE A 126 -1.88 -19.61 -9.82
CA ILE A 126 -1.53 -18.75 -8.68
C ILE A 126 -0.19 -18.05 -8.90
N LEU A 127 0.84 -18.78 -9.35
CA LEU A 127 2.14 -18.18 -9.66
C LEU A 127 2.00 -17.14 -10.78
N THR A 128 1.15 -17.39 -11.78
CA THR A 128 0.86 -16.46 -12.87
C THR A 128 0.16 -15.20 -12.35
N LEU A 129 -0.80 -15.35 -11.42
CA LEU A 129 -1.43 -14.23 -10.71
C LEU A 129 -0.38 -13.41 -9.95
N GLN A 130 0.52 -14.04 -9.19
CA GLN A 130 1.60 -13.35 -8.45
C GLN A 130 2.55 -12.57 -9.37
N ALA A 131 2.93 -13.15 -10.51
CA ALA A 131 3.77 -12.47 -11.50
C ALA A 131 3.07 -11.23 -12.09
N LYS A 132 1.79 -11.39 -12.48
CA LYS A 132 0.95 -10.29 -13.00
C LYS A 132 0.76 -9.19 -11.96
N ASN A 133 0.48 -9.54 -10.71
CA ASN A 133 0.30 -8.59 -9.62
C ASN A 133 1.60 -7.85 -9.30
N THR A 134 2.75 -8.53 -9.36
CA THR A 134 4.07 -7.87 -9.19
C THR A 134 4.29 -6.79 -10.25
N GLU A 135 3.91 -7.05 -11.50
CA GLU A 135 3.98 -6.06 -12.58
C GLU A 135 3.02 -4.88 -12.34
N ARG A 136 1.77 -5.15 -11.95
CA ARG A 136 0.81 -4.10 -11.62
C ARG A 136 1.25 -3.25 -10.42
N ILE A 137 1.84 -3.87 -9.39
CA ILE A 137 2.41 -3.16 -8.23
C ILE A 137 3.59 -2.28 -8.64
N ASN A 138 4.44 -2.76 -9.54
CA ASN A 138 5.52 -1.94 -10.11
C ASN A 138 4.95 -0.71 -10.84
N GLN A 139 3.90 -0.88 -11.65
CA GLN A 139 3.24 0.24 -12.31
C GLN A 139 2.64 1.23 -11.30
N ILE A 140 1.91 0.74 -10.29
CA ILE A 140 1.34 1.58 -9.23
C ILE A 140 2.43 2.39 -8.52
N TYR A 141 3.57 1.78 -8.21
CA TYR A 141 4.70 2.48 -7.61
C TYR A 141 5.21 3.61 -8.50
N GLN A 142 5.40 3.36 -9.80
CA GLN A 142 5.85 4.40 -10.73
C GLN A 142 4.81 5.52 -10.89
N ASP A 143 3.53 5.17 -11.00
CA ASP A 143 2.43 6.14 -11.11
C ASP A 143 2.34 7.03 -9.86
N LEU A 144 2.59 6.48 -8.67
CA LEU A 144 2.63 7.22 -7.41
C LEU A 144 3.86 8.13 -7.32
N LEU A 145 5.03 7.68 -7.78
CA LEU A 145 6.23 8.51 -7.83
C LEU A 145 6.07 9.68 -8.82
N GLU A 146 5.53 9.42 -10.01
CA GLU A 146 5.28 10.46 -11.01
C GLU A 146 4.26 11.48 -10.47
N LEU A 147 3.20 11.01 -9.80
CA LEU A 147 2.21 11.85 -9.15
C LEU A 147 2.86 12.75 -8.09
N ASP A 148 3.67 12.17 -7.21
CA ASP A 148 4.37 12.89 -6.14
C ASP A 148 5.36 13.93 -6.69
N GLN A 149 6.15 13.56 -7.70
CA GLN A 149 7.08 14.47 -8.39
C GLN A 149 6.32 15.61 -9.07
N ARG A 150 5.22 15.30 -9.79
CA ARG A 150 4.38 16.31 -10.42
C ARG A 150 3.85 17.33 -9.41
N ILE A 151 3.52 16.91 -8.20
CA ILE A 151 3.01 17.79 -7.15
C ILE A 151 4.16 18.56 -6.48
N HIS A 152 5.24 17.90 -6.06
CA HIS A 152 6.28 18.53 -5.25
C HIS A 152 7.28 19.38 -6.06
N THR A 153 7.68 18.93 -7.25
CA THR A 153 8.74 19.57 -8.04
C THR A 153 8.21 20.20 -9.32
N GLY A 154 7.21 19.58 -9.97
CA GLY A 154 6.65 20.06 -11.23
C GLY A 154 5.72 21.25 -11.07
N THR A 155 4.46 20.98 -10.70
CA THR A 155 3.38 21.98 -10.65
C THR A 155 3.31 22.73 -9.33
N LYS A 156 3.79 22.15 -8.22
CA LYS A 156 3.61 22.70 -6.86
C LYS A 156 2.15 22.87 -6.46
N VAL A 157 1.25 22.11 -7.07
CA VAL A 157 -0.19 22.15 -6.82
C VAL A 157 -0.74 20.73 -6.68
N LEU A 158 -1.35 20.48 -5.53
CA LEU A 158 -2.24 19.34 -5.29
C LEU A 158 -3.67 19.76 -5.62
N THR A 159 -4.34 18.97 -6.46
CA THR A 159 -5.78 19.13 -6.72
C THR A 159 -6.52 17.90 -6.23
N GLU A 160 -7.83 18.03 -6.01
CA GLU A 160 -8.69 16.88 -5.66
C GLU A 160 -8.59 15.76 -6.70
N LYS A 161 -8.50 16.08 -7.99
CA LYS A 161 -8.33 15.07 -9.05
C LYS A 161 -7.01 14.31 -8.91
N LEU A 162 -5.90 15.00 -8.63
CA LEU A 162 -4.60 14.37 -8.42
C LEU A 162 -4.59 13.54 -7.13
N TRP A 163 -5.20 14.06 -6.07
CA TRP A 163 -5.40 13.35 -4.82
C TRP A 163 -6.20 12.05 -5.01
N GLN A 164 -7.34 12.12 -5.71
CA GLN A 164 -8.19 10.98 -5.99
C GLN A 164 -7.45 9.92 -6.82
N LYS A 165 -6.64 10.34 -7.80
CA LYS A 165 -5.77 9.42 -8.55
C LYS A 165 -4.85 8.64 -7.61
N GLY A 166 -4.17 9.33 -6.68
CA GLY A 166 -3.32 8.69 -5.68
C GLY A 166 -4.08 7.73 -4.75
N ARG A 167 -5.28 8.11 -4.30
CA ARG A 167 -6.13 7.26 -3.46
C ARG A 167 -6.61 6.00 -4.19
N ASN A 168 -7.01 6.12 -5.44
CA ASN A 168 -7.41 4.96 -6.26
C ASN A 168 -6.23 4.01 -6.48
N LEU A 169 -5.02 4.52 -6.70
CA LEU A 169 -3.82 3.69 -6.82
C LEU A 169 -3.51 2.89 -5.54
N ILE A 170 -3.76 3.48 -4.35
CA ILE A 170 -3.62 2.75 -3.08
C ILE A 170 -4.72 1.69 -2.93
N LYS A 171 -5.98 2.03 -3.27
CA LYS A 171 -7.08 1.04 -3.26
C LYS A 171 -6.80 -0.15 -4.17
N ASP A 172 -6.30 0.11 -5.37
CA ASP A 172 -5.88 -0.93 -6.33
C ASP A 172 -4.78 -1.80 -5.72
N TYR A 173 -3.77 -1.19 -5.07
CA TYR A 173 -2.69 -1.93 -4.41
C TYR A 173 -3.20 -2.82 -3.28
N ASP A 174 -4.03 -2.29 -2.38
CA ASP A 174 -4.58 -3.02 -1.24
C ASP A 174 -5.45 -4.19 -1.71
N ALA A 175 -6.26 -3.99 -2.76
CA ALA A 175 -7.04 -5.05 -3.39
C ALA A 175 -6.18 -6.19 -3.96
N LEU A 176 -5.10 -5.84 -4.69
CA LEU A 176 -4.19 -6.81 -5.30
C LEU A 176 -3.49 -7.67 -4.26
N VAL A 177 -2.95 -7.03 -3.21
CA VAL A 177 -2.20 -7.76 -2.18
C VAL A 177 -3.13 -8.66 -1.36
N TYR A 178 -4.30 -8.15 -0.98
CA TYR A 178 -5.25 -8.93 -0.18
C TYR A 178 -5.81 -10.12 -0.96
N SER A 179 -6.26 -9.91 -2.20
CA SER A 179 -6.76 -11.01 -3.06
C SER A 179 -5.70 -12.06 -3.32
N GLU A 180 -4.45 -11.67 -3.63
CA GLU A 180 -3.34 -12.59 -3.83
C GLU A 180 -3.08 -13.46 -2.59
N VAL A 181 -3.05 -12.86 -1.40
CA VAL A 181 -2.83 -13.61 -0.15
C VAL A 181 -3.94 -14.62 0.09
N LYS A 182 -5.21 -14.25 -0.15
CA LYS A 182 -6.34 -15.18 -0.02
C LYS A 182 -6.22 -16.35 -1.00
N GLU A 183 -5.96 -16.07 -2.27
CA GLU A 183 -5.82 -17.10 -3.30
C GLU A 183 -4.68 -18.06 -2.99
N VAL A 184 -3.53 -17.55 -2.54
CA VAL A 184 -2.41 -18.39 -2.13
C VAL A 184 -2.80 -19.27 -0.94
N ILE A 185 -3.37 -18.69 0.13
CA ILE A 185 -3.76 -19.43 1.34
C ILE A 185 -4.75 -20.55 1.04
N ASN A 186 -5.78 -20.26 0.25
CA ASN A 186 -6.84 -21.23 -0.09
C ASN A 186 -6.30 -22.44 -0.85
N ASN A 187 -5.18 -22.27 -1.56
CA ASN A 187 -4.62 -23.29 -2.45
C ASN A 187 -3.25 -23.84 -1.97
N ILE A 188 -2.81 -23.50 -0.75
CA ILE A 188 -1.64 -24.13 -0.13
C ILE A 188 -1.70 -25.68 -0.17
N PRO A 189 -2.85 -26.33 0.08
CA PRO A 189 -2.92 -27.79 0.01
C PRO A 189 -2.49 -28.39 -1.33
N GLU A 190 -2.73 -27.69 -2.45
CA GLU A 190 -2.30 -28.14 -3.78
C GLU A 190 -0.78 -28.07 -3.95
N ALA A 191 -0.16 -27.02 -3.42
CA ALA A 191 1.30 -26.91 -3.37
C ALA A 191 1.92 -27.99 -2.45
N GLU A 192 1.29 -28.27 -1.30
CA GLU A 192 1.73 -29.32 -0.37
C GLU A 192 1.68 -30.73 -0.99
N LYS A 193 0.66 -31.04 -1.81
CA LYS A 193 0.61 -32.30 -2.59
C LYS A 193 1.80 -32.43 -3.54
N ILE A 194 2.12 -31.37 -4.29
CA ILE A 194 3.27 -31.36 -5.22
C ILE A 194 4.58 -31.53 -4.47
N MET A 195 4.78 -30.78 -3.37
CA MET A 195 6.01 -30.86 -2.56
C MET A 195 6.20 -32.26 -1.96
N SER A 196 5.12 -32.87 -1.45
CA SER A 196 5.17 -34.22 -0.88
C SER A 196 5.59 -35.25 -1.92
N TYR A 197 4.97 -35.21 -3.11
CA TYR A 197 5.31 -36.10 -4.22
C TYR A 197 6.75 -35.90 -4.72
N LEU A 198 7.23 -34.66 -4.80
CA LEU A 198 8.61 -34.36 -5.19
C LEU A 198 9.65 -34.86 -4.17
N ASN A 199 9.27 -34.96 -2.90
CA ASN A 199 10.17 -35.41 -1.82
C ASN A 199 10.32 -36.94 -1.78
N GLU A 200 9.33 -37.67 -2.29
CA GLU A 200 9.34 -39.14 -2.36
C GLU A 200 10.31 -39.65 -3.45
N ARG A 201 11.53 -39.99 -3.01
CA ARG A 201 12.63 -40.42 -3.90
C ARG A 201 12.31 -41.65 -4.75
N SER A 202 11.37 -42.49 -4.32
CA SER A 202 10.93 -43.68 -5.06
C SER A 202 10.30 -43.36 -6.42
N HIS A 203 9.82 -42.12 -6.62
CA HIS A 203 9.13 -41.74 -7.86
C HIS A 203 10.07 -41.37 -9.01
N PHE A 204 11.38 -41.25 -8.75
CA PHE A 204 12.30 -40.64 -9.70
C PHE A 204 13.55 -41.49 -9.96
N SER A 205 13.94 -41.55 -11.23
CA SER A 205 15.29 -41.97 -11.62
C SER A 205 16.35 -41.03 -11.02
N PHE A 206 17.62 -41.44 -11.01
CA PHE A 206 18.70 -40.59 -10.49
C PHE A 206 18.75 -39.20 -11.17
N ILE A 207 18.57 -39.15 -12.50
CA ILE A 207 18.59 -37.90 -13.29
C ILE A 207 17.35 -37.04 -12.98
N ASP A 208 16.17 -37.65 -12.95
CA ASP A 208 14.92 -36.92 -12.67
C ASP A 208 14.86 -36.45 -11.21
N GLY A 209 15.53 -37.16 -10.30
CA GLY A 209 15.70 -36.75 -8.91
C GLY A 209 16.46 -35.43 -8.73
N PHE A 210 17.35 -35.04 -9.66
CA PHE A 210 17.95 -33.68 -9.63
C PHE A 210 16.94 -32.60 -10.01
N LYS A 211 16.13 -32.85 -11.05
CA LYS A 211 15.08 -31.92 -11.50
C LYS A 211 14.01 -31.76 -10.43
N ALA A 212 13.54 -32.86 -9.85
CA ALA A 212 12.56 -32.88 -8.77
C ALA A 212 13.04 -32.07 -7.55
N ARG A 213 14.30 -32.26 -7.12
CA ARG A 213 14.91 -31.46 -6.04
C ARG A 213 15.00 -29.97 -6.36
N LYS A 214 15.27 -29.60 -7.61
CA LYS A 214 15.30 -28.18 -8.02
C LYS A 214 13.91 -27.55 -7.89
N ILE A 215 12.86 -28.24 -8.33
CA ILE A 215 11.47 -27.78 -8.22
C ILE A 215 11.08 -27.69 -6.75
N LEU A 216 11.37 -28.73 -5.96
CA LEU A 216 11.04 -28.80 -4.53
C LEU A 216 11.62 -27.61 -3.77
N ARG A 217 12.91 -27.32 -3.91
CA ARG A 217 13.55 -26.17 -3.25
C ARG A 217 12.90 -24.83 -3.59
N LYS A 218 12.36 -24.70 -4.81
CA LYS A 218 11.66 -23.48 -5.22
C LYS A 218 10.25 -23.40 -4.64
N MET A 219 9.53 -24.51 -4.63
CA MET A 219 8.23 -24.63 -3.98
C MET A 219 8.35 -24.36 -2.48
N GLU A 220 9.33 -24.94 -1.79
CA GLU A 220 9.56 -24.76 -0.34
C GLU A 220 9.79 -23.29 0.04
N ARG A 221 10.44 -22.50 -0.83
CA ARG A 221 10.63 -21.07 -0.57
C ARG A 221 9.33 -20.28 -0.60
N LEU A 222 8.37 -20.67 -1.44
CA LEU A 222 7.10 -19.94 -1.63
C LEU A 222 5.96 -20.49 -0.78
N TYR A 223 5.98 -21.80 -0.49
CA TYR A 223 4.88 -22.54 0.14
C TYR A 223 5.32 -23.35 1.36
N GLY A 224 6.59 -23.29 1.77
CA GLY A 224 7.08 -23.97 2.97
C GLY A 224 6.52 -23.38 4.26
N ALA A 225 6.85 -24.00 5.40
CA ALA A 225 6.30 -23.66 6.70
C ALA A 225 6.48 -22.18 7.09
N GLU A 226 7.67 -21.62 6.85
CA GLU A 226 7.97 -20.21 7.12
C GLU A 226 7.12 -19.27 6.26
N ALA A 227 7.08 -19.51 4.94
CA ALA A 227 6.29 -18.70 4.01
C ALA A 227 4.79 -18.77 4.33
N LYS A 228 4.27 -19.95 4.71
CA LYS A 228 2.89 -20.14 5.16
C LYS A 228 2.59 -19.33 6.41
N GLN A 229 3.49 -19.35 7.40
CA GLN A 229 3.31 -18.57 8.62
C GLN A 229 3.32 -17.07 8.33
N ASP A 230 4.21 -16.59 7.47
CA ASP A 230 4.28 -15.19 7.06
C ASP A 230 3.01 -14.74 6.31
N LEU A 231 2.48 -15.59 5.42
CA LEU A 231 1.21 -15.35 4.73
C LEU A 231 0.05 -15.27 5.70
N GLN A 232 -0.02 -16.18 6.67
CA GLN A 232 -1.04 -16.14 7.71
C GLN A 232 -0.93 -14.85 8.52
N ASN A 233 0.27 -14.51 9.04
CA ASN A 233 0.51 -13.28 9.78
C ASN A 233 0.10 -12.03 8.98
N SER A 234 0.37 -12.02 7.67
CA SER A 234 -0.03 -10.94 6.76
C SER A 234 -1.55 -10.83 6.67
N LEU A 235 -2.26 -11.95 6.49
CA LEU A 235 -3.73 -11.97 6.50
C LEU A 235 -4.31 -11.46 7.83
N GLU A 236 -3.68 -11.79 8.96
CA GLU A 236 -4.09 -11.21 10.26
C GLU A 236 -3.95 -9.70 10.28
N GLY A 237 -2.83 -9.20 9.79
CA GLY A 237 -2.53 -7.78 9.78
C GLY A 237 -3.53 -7.03 8.91
N PHE A 238 -3.96 -7.62 7.80
CA PHE A 238 -5.00 -7.04 6.95
C PHE A 238 -6.36 -6.99 7.63
N GLU A 239 -6.75 -8.03 8.37
CA GLU A 239 -8.10 -8.14 8.94
C GLU A 239 -8.26 -7.49 10.32
N LYS A 240 -7.28 -6.68 10.74
CA LYS A 240 -7.27 -5.94 11.99
C LYS A 240 -7.37 -4.43 11.76
N ASP A 241 -8.09 -3.75 12.66
CA ASP A 241 -8.07 -2.30 12.75
C ASP A 241 -6.77 -1.76 13.39
N PHE A 242 -6.63 -0.44 13.45
CA PHE A 242 -5.48 0.23 14.08
C PHE A 242 -5.36 0.00 15.60
N GLN A 243 -6.40 -0.55 16.23
CA GLN A 243 -6.43 -0.92 17.65
C GLN A 243 -6.18 -2.42 17.86
N GLY A 244 -6.04 -3.19 16.78
CA GLY A 244 -5.80 -4.64 16.79
C GLY A 244 -7.07 -5.49 16.84
N ASN A 245 -8.27 -4.92 16.71
CA ASN A 245 -9.53 -5.65 16.68
C ASN A 245 -9.80 -6.19 15.28
N PHE A 246 -10.32 -7.42 15.20
CA PHE A 246 -10.70 -8.01 13.91
C PHE A 246 -11.97 -7.38 13.34
N PHE A 247 -12.02 -7.20 12.01
CA PHE A 247 -13.20 -6.72 11.29
C PHE A 247 -14.35 -7.73 11.29
N THR A 248 -14.03 -9.03 11.30
CA THR A 248 -14.98 -10.14 11.28
C THR A 248 -14.68 -11.12 12.42
N LYS A 249 -15.66 -11.97 12.76
CA LYS A 249 -15.48 -13.02 13.77
C LYS A 249 -14.63 -14.19 13.26
N THR A 250 -14.66 -14.43 11.95
CA THR A 250 -13.89 -15.49 11.28
C THR A 250 -12.90 -14.88 10.30
N ARG A 251 -11.69 -15.41 10.29
CA ARG A 251 -10.57 -14.97 9.45
C ARG A 251 -10.76 -15.40 8.00
N GLY A 252 -10.43 -14.55 7.03
CA GLY A 252 -10.51 -14.84 5.60
C GLY A 252 -11.91 -14.72 4.99
N GLU A 253 -12.93 -14.36 5.77
CA GLU A 253 -14.32 -14.22 5.27
C GLU A 253 -14.56 -12.91 4.52
N LEU A 254 -13.76 -11.87 4.77
CA LEU A 254 -13.90 -10.59 4.07
C LEU A 254 -13.67 -10.75 2.56
N SER A 255 -14.61 -10.27 1.76
CA SER A 255 -14.36 -10.05 0.34
C SER A 255 -13.31 -8.95 0.15
N THR A 256 -12.66 -8.94 -1.01
CA THR A 256 -11.68 -7.89 -1.35
C THR A 256 -12.31 -6.50 -1.31
N ASP A 257 -13.55 -6.35 -1.78
CA ASP A 257 -14.26 -5.07 -1.77
C ASP A 257 -14.59 -4.61 -0.35
N GLU A 258 -15.05 -5.51 0.53
CA GLU A 258 -15.29 -5.19 1.93
C GLU A 258 -14.01 -4.78 2.63
N TYR A 259 -12.92 -5.54 2.45
CA TYR A 259 -11.61 -5.19 3.00
C TYR A 259 -11.17 -3.78 2.59
N VAL A 260 -11.20 -3.48 1.29
CA VAL A 260 -10.84 -2.14 0.77
C VAL A 260 -11.75 -1.06 1.35
N GLN A 261 -13.06 -1.31 1.47
CA GLN A 261 -13.96 -0.34 2.07
C GLN A 261 -13.61 -0.07 3.54
N PHE A 262 -13.41 -1.12 4.35
CA PHE A 262 -13.13 -1.00 5.78
C PHE A 262 -11.83 -0.22 6.03
N ILE A 263 -10.71 -0.61 5.42
CA ILE A 263 -9.42 0.04 5.69
C ILE A 263 -9.44 1.53 5.30
N HIS A 264 -10.14 1.87 4.21
CA HIS A 264 -10.15 3.24 3.70
C HIS A 264 -11.12 4.13 4.47
N GLN A 265 -12.28 3.61 4.90
CA GLN A 265 -13.22 4.34 5.77
C GLN A 265 -12.64 4.57 7.15
N MET A 266 -11.98 3.56 7.74
CA MET A 266 -11.35 3.70 9.04
C MET A 266 -10.20 4.70 9.02
N ALA A 267 -9.32 4.60 8.02
CA ALA A 267 -8.25 5.58 7.85
C ALA A 267 -8.83 7.00 7.72
N GLU A 268 -9.88 7.19 6.93
CA GLU A 268 -10.54 8.49 6.79
C GLU A 268 -11.10 9.02 8.11
N TYR A 269 -11.80 8.18 8.88
CA TYR A 269 -12.33 8.54 10.18
C TYR A 269 -11.23 8.95 11.16
N GLU A 270 -10.15 8.16 11.27
CA GLU A 270 -9.03 8.45 12.16
C GLU A 270 -8.28 9.72 11.75
N TYR A 271 -8.02 9.91 10.46
CA TYR A 271 -7.38 11.12 9.97
C TYR A 271 -8.20 12.36 10.31
N LYS A 272 -9.51 12.34 10.06
CA LYS A 272 -10.39 13.48 10.36
C LYS A 272 -10.49 13.75 11.86
N LYS A 273 -10.63 12.71 12.68
CA LYS A 273 -10.67 12.83 14.14
C LYS A 273 -9.38 13.45 14.69
N ASN A 274 -8.22 12.92 14.28
CA ASN A 274 -6.92 13.43 14.73
C ASN A 274 -6.67 14.86 14.22
N LEU A 275 -7.04 15.16 12.97
CA LEU A 275 -6.93 16.51 12.40
C LEU A 275 -7.76 17.53 13.17
N LEU A 276 -8.99 17.19 13.56
CA LEU A 276 -9.84 18.07 14.37
C LEU A 276 -9.18 18.44 15.70
N GLU A 277 -8.45 17.52 16.31
CA GLU A 277 -7.75 17.77 17.57
C GLU A 277 -6.57 18.74 17.39
N ILE A 278 -5.75 18.51 16.36
CA ILE A 278 -4.46 19.21 16.20
C ILE A 278 -4.51 20.45 15.28
N CYS A 279 -5.63 20.69 14.59
CA CYS A 279 -5.81 21.85 13.72
C CYS A 279 -6.02 23.12 14.57
N ARG A 280 -5.17 24.12 14.32
CA ARG A 280 -5.10 25.39 15.08
C ARG A 280 -5.95 26.50 14.49
N ASN A 281 -6.57 26.27 13.34
CA ASN A 281 -7.57 27.18 12.80
C ASN A 281 -8.70 27.39 13.85
N PRO A 282 -9.25 28.61 13.94
CA PRO A 282 -10.29 28.97 14.91
C PRO A 282 -11.63 28.28 14.64
#